data_AF-A0A5Z3BW63-F1
#
_entry.id   AF-A0A5Z3BW63-F1
#
_cell.length_a   1.000
_cell.length_b   1.000
_cell.length_c   1.000
_cell.angle_alpha   90.00
_cell.angle_beta   90.00
_cell.angle_gamma   90.00
#
_symmetry.space_group_name_H-M   'P 1'
#
loop_
_entity.id
_entity.type
_entity.pdbx_description
1 polymer ?
#
loop_
_entity_poly.entity_id
_entity_poly.type
_entity_poly.pdbx_seq_one_letter_code
_entity_poly.pdbx_strand_id
1 'polypeptide(L)'
;MTSSVPPLSSRDRYRLMLQTFPLLANYWNTDDDCLRYDELKEAIGVLSRGEQIMARFYLSVWTGENHDFDFLDAAALLSSDGKKIILTWFADPFWP
;
A
#
# COMPACT_ATOMS: atom_id res chain seq x y z
N MET A 1 29.50 -11.64 -16.06
CA MET A 1 29.31 -10.72 -14.92
C MET A 1 27.84 -10.73 -14.59
N THR A 2 27.44 -11.49 -13.57
CA THR A 2 26.05 -11.56 -13.10
C THR A 2 25.78 -10.29 -12.32
N SER A 3 24.95 -9.40 -12.85
CA SER A 3 24.45 -8.23 -12.15
C SER A 3 23.73 -8.70 -10.88
N SER A 4 24.40 -8.60 -9.74
CA SER A 4 23.76 -8.77 -8.44
C SER A 4 22.88 -7.54 -8.25
N VAL A 5 21.62 -7.62 -8.64
CA VAL A 5 20.62 -6.65 -8.23
C VAL A 5 20.65 -6.67 -6.70
N PRO A 6 20.98 -5.55 -6.02
CA PRO A 6 20.92 -5.52 -4.56
C PRO A 6 19.50 -5.91 -4.12
N PRO A 7 19.34 -6.59 -2.98
CA PRO A 7 18.01 -6.85 -2.44
C PRO A 7 17.27 -5.52 -2.34
N LEU A 8 16.07 -5.46 -2.91
CA LEU A 8 15.25 -4.25 -2.90
C LEU A 8 15.04 -3.81 -1.45
N SER A 9 15.26 -2.53 -1.17
CA SER A 9 14.99 -1.97 0.16
C SER A 9 13.49 -2.06 0.47
N SER A 10 13.11 -2.05 1.76
CA SER A 10 11.69 -2.05 2.16
C SER A 10 10.91 -0.93 1.48
N ARG A 11 11.55 0.23 1.28
CA ARG A 11 10.99 1.38 0.54
C ARG A 11 10.75 1.07 -0.93
N ASP A 12 11.70 0.43 -1.61
CA ASP A 12 11.52 0.05 -3.01
C ASP A 12 10.42 -1.00 -3.18
N ARG A 13 10.32 -1.95 -2.23
CA ARG A 13 9.22 -2.93 -2.19
C ARG A 13 7.87 -2.23 -2.01
N TYR A 14 7.81 -1.22 -1.14
CA TYR A 14 6.61 -0.41 -0.94
C TYR A 14 6.22 0.36 -2.20
N ARG A 15 7.18 1.02 -2.86
CA ARG A 15 6.98 1.74 -4.12
C ARG A 15 6.41 0.84 -5.21
N LEU A 16 6.96 -0.36 -5.36
CA LEU A 16 6.46 -1.34 -6.32
C LEU A 16 5.02 -1.76 -6.02
N MET A 17 4.66 -1.92 -4.74
CA MET A 17 3.27 -2.21 -4.37
C MET A 17 2.33 -1.03 -4.67
N LEU A 18 2.75 0.21 -4.43
CA LEU A 18 1.95 1.41 -4.73
C LEU A 18 1.67 1.60 -6.23
N GLN A 19 2.62 1.22 -7.11
CA GLN A 19 2.45 1.34 -8.57
C GLN A 19 1.24 0.57 -9.11
N THR A 20 0.76 -0.45 -8.39
CA THR A 20 -0.44 -1.20 -8.79
C THR A 20 -1.73 -0.38 -8.61
N PHE A 21 -1.71 0.64 -7.75
CA PHE A 21 -2.81 1.58 -7.54
C PHE A 21 -2.32 3.01 -7.73
N PRO A 22 -2.15 3.48 -8.99
CA PRO A 22 -1.60 4.81 -9.29
C PRO A 22 -2.37 5.96 -8.62
N LEU A 23 -3.69 5.79 -8.47
CA LEU A 23 -4.54 6.76 -7.80
C LEU A 23 -4.14 6.95 -6.33
N LEU A 24 -3.82 5.86 -5.63
CA LEU A 24 -3.35 5.90 -4.26
C LEU A 24 -1.90 6.37 -4.18
N ALA A 25 -1.06 5.97 -5.14
CA ALA A 25 0.34 6.39 -5.19
C ALA A 25 0.52 7.92 -5.16
N ASN A 26 -0.43 8.69 -5.69
CA ASN A 26 -0.40 10.16 -5.66
C ASN A 26 -0.33 10.75 -4.23
N TYR A 27 -0.83 10.04 -3.21
CA TYR A 27 -0.81 10.50 -1.82
C TYR A 27 0.51 10.20 -1.10
N TRP A 28 1.32 9.27 -1.62
CA TRP A 28 2.63 8.95 -1.10
C TRP A 28 3.69 9.58 -1.98
N ASN A 29 4.29 10.67 -1.51
CA ASN A 29 5.45 11.24 -2.16
C ASN A 29 6.68 10.38 -1.82
N THR A 30 7.04 9.52 -2.76
CA THR A 30 8.12 8.55 -2.58
C THR A 30 9.52 9.16 -2.66
N ASP A 31 9.63 10.39 -3.18
CA ASP A 31 10.88 11.13 -3.28
C ASP A 31 11.17 11.89 -1.98
N ASP A 32 10.14 12.50 -1.39
CA ASP A 32 10.25 13.25 -0.12
C ASP A 32 9.93 12.40 1.12
N ASP A 33 9.66 11.10 0.96
CA ASP A 33 9.31 10.18 2.05
C ASP A 33 8.12 10.68 2.89
N CYS A 34 7.16 11.31 2.22
CA CYS A 34 6.09 12.06 2.86
C CYS A 34 4.71 11.57 2.43
N LEU A 35 3.84 11.35 3.41
CA LEU A 35 2.45 10.98 3.21
C LEU A 35 1.57 12.23 3.35
N ARG A 36 0.78 12.51 2.30
CA ARG A 36 -0.28 13.54 2.32
C ARG A 36 -1.51 13.00 3.06
N TYR A 37 -1.39 12.83 4.38
CA TYR A 37 -2.40 12.18 5.21
C TYR A 37 -3.76 12.89 5.15
N ASP A 38 -3.76 14.23 5.24
CA ASP A 38 -5.00 15.00 5.22
C ASP A 38 -5.74 14.85 3.88
N GLU A 39 -5.01 14.91 2.76
CA GLU A 39 -5.58 14.70 1.43
C GLU A 39 -6.10 13.27 1.25
N LEU A 40 -5.36 12.27 1.75
CA LEU A 40 -5.80 10.87 1.72
C LEU A 40 -7.07 10.68 2.54
N LYS A 41 -7.16 11.31 3.72
CA LYS A 41 -8.32 11.20 4.61
C LYS A 41 -9.57 11.80 3.99
N GLU A 42 -9.45 12.93 3.32
CA GLU A 42 -10.56 13.51 2.54
C GLU A 42 -10.94 12.61 1.36
N ALA A 43 -9.94 12.07 0.65
CA ALA A 43 -10.16 11.19 -0.50
C ALA A 43 -10.83 9.86 -0.12
N ILE A 44 -10.50 9.28 1.03
CA ILE A 44 -11.08 8.00 1.49
C ILE A 44 -12.61 8.03 1.46
N GLY A 45 -13.26 9.17 1.73
CA GLY A 45 -14.72 9.29 1.67
C GLY A 45 -15.32 9.17 0.26
N VAL A 46 -14.55 9.48 -0.79
CA VAL A 46 -15.01 9.45 -2.19
C VAL A 46 -14.50 8.24 -2.97
N LEU A 47 -13.51 7.52 -2.44
CA LEU A 47 -12.96 6.30 -3.03
C LEU A 47 -13.99 5.16 -3.03
N SER A 48 -13.86 4.24 -3.98
CA SER A 48 -14.61 2.98 -3.95
C SER A 48 -14.25 2.16 -2.70
N ARG A 49 -15.15 1.27 -2.28
CA ARG A 49 -14.93 0.48 -1.06
C ARG A 49 -13.65 -0.36 -1.09
N GLY A 50 -13.26 -0.88 -2.26
CA GLY A 50 -11.99 -1.59 -2.43
C GLY A 50 -10.77 -0.68 -2.31
N GLU A 51 -10.83 0.51 -2.89
CA GLU A 51 -9.76 1.52 -2.77
C GLU A 51 -9.63 2.04 -1.34
N GLN A 52 -10.73 2.19 -0.61
CA GLN A 52 -10.71 2.53 0.82
C GLN A 52 -9.95 1.48 1.63
N ILE A 53 -10.21 0.20 1.37
CA ILE A 53 -9.51 -0.91 2.04
C ILE A 53 -8.02 -0.88 1.71
N MET A 54 -7.66 -0.71 0.42
CA MET A 54 -6.25 -0.60 0.03
C MET A 54 -5.57 0.64 0.62
N ALA A 55 -6.24 1.78 0.66
CA ALA A 55 -5.72 3.01 1.25
C ALA A 55 -5.38 2.81 2.74
N ARG A 56 -6.28 2.19 3.50
CA ARG A 56 -6.05 1.83 4.91
C ARG A 56 -4.93 0.83 5.09
N PHE A 57 -4.84 -0.17 4.20
CA PHE A 57 -3.76 -1.14 4.19
C PHE A 57 -2.40 -0.45 3.98
N TYR A 58 -2.25 0.34 2.91
CA TYR A 58 -1.04 1.08 2.61
C TYR A 58 -0.64 2.03 3.75
N LEU A 59 -1.63 2.75 4.30
CA LEU A 59 -1.43 3.61 5.47
C LEU A 59 -0.90 2.82 6.67
N SER A 60 -1.49 1.66 6.98
CA SER A 60 -1.06 0.80 8.09
C SER A 60 0.35 0.25 7.91
N VAL A 61 0.71 -0.12 6.68
CA VAL A 61 2.07 -0.58 6.36
C VAL A 61 3.07 0.57 6.46
N TRP A 62 2.68 1.77 6.05
CA TRP A 62 3.55 2.96 6.09
C TRP A 62 3.85 3.45 7.51
N THR A 63 2.84 3.52 8.37
CA THR A 63 3.00 4.01 9.75
C THR A 63 3.45 2.92 10.72
N GLY A 64 3.28 1.65 10.35
CA GLY A 64 3.48 0.51 11.25
C GLY A 64 2.38 0.38 12.31
N GLU A 65 1.28 1.14 12.18
CA GLU A 65 0.14 1.14 13.09
C GLU A 65 -1.11 0.61 12.38
N ASN A 66 -2.05 0.04 13.14
CA ASN A 66 -3.30 -0.42 12.54
C ASN A 66 -4.25 0.77 12.30
N HIS A 67 -4.52 1.10 11.04
CA HIS A 67 -5.47 2.14 10.63
C HIS A 67 -6.78 1.53 10.09
N ASP A 68 -7.48 0.77 10.92
CA ASP A 68 -8.78 0.18 10.62
C ASP A 68 -8.80 -0.69 9.34
N PHE A 69 -7.68 -1.36 9.06
CA PHE A 69 -7.61 -2.35 8.01
C PHE A 69 -8.18 -3.69 8.50
N ASP A 70 -9.18 -4.20 7.79
CA ASP A 70 -9.77 -5.51 8.05
C ASP A 70 -9.46 -6.48 6.88
N PHE A 71 -8.79 -7.58 7.24
CA PHE A 71 -8.39 -8.61 6.28
C PHE A 71 -9.59 -9.39 5.70
N LEU A 72 -10.66 -9.57 6.46
CA LEU A 72 -11.87 -10.24 6.00
C LEU A 72 -12.61 -9.38 4.97
N ASP A 73 -12.72 -8.08 5.23
CA ASP A 73 -13.28 -7.12 4.27
C ASP A 73 -12.45 -7.09 2.98
N ALA A 74 -11.11 -7.10 3.11
CA ALA A 74 -10.20 -7.20 1.98
C ALA A 74 -10.43 -8.48 1.16
N ALA A 75 -10.61 -9.63 1.82
CA ALA A 75 -10.86 -10.90 1.16
C ALA A 75 -12.22 -10.92 0.43
N ALA A 76 -13.23 -10.23 0.95
CA ALA A 76 -14.57 -10.18 0.36
C ALA A 76 -14.70 -9.17 -0.79
N LEU A 77 -14.11 -7.98 -0.65
CA LEU A 77 -14.43 -6.82 -1.49
C LEU A 77 -13.33 -6.40 -2.48
N LEU A 78 -12.08 -6.83 -2.28
CA LEU A 78 -11.02 -6.46 -3.20
C LEU A 78 -11.08 -7.23 -4.51
N SER A 79 -10.51 -6.61 -5.55
CA SER A 79 -10.15 -7.29 -6.79
C SER A 79 -9.02 -8.29 -6.57
N SER A 80 -8.82 -9.20 -7.53
CA SER A 80 -7.72 -10.18 -7.51
C SER A 80 -6.35 -9.52 -7.33
N ASP A 81 -6.14 -8.34 -7.93
CA ASP A 81 -4.88 -7.60 -7.83
C ASP A 81 -4.65 -7.05 -6.41
N GLY A 82 -5.67 -6.45 -5.80
CA GLY A 82 -5.57 -5.97 -4.41
C GLY A 82 -5.29 -7.11 -3.42
N LYS A 83 -5.97 -8.26 -3.58
CA LYS A 83 -5.69 -9.45 -2.77
C LYS A 83 -4.27 -9.94 -2.95
N LYS A 84 -3.76 -9.96 -4.19
CA LYS A 84 -2.40 -10.40 -4.49
C LYS A 84 -1.35 -9.52 -3.81
N ILE A 85 -1.56 -8.20 -3.74
CA ILE A 85 -0.67 -7.28 -3.04
C ILE A 85 -0.63 -7.62 -1.55
N ILE A 86 -1.79 -7.72 -0.91
CA ILE A 86 -1.89 -8.01 0.53
C ILE A 86 -1.25 -9.36 0.83
N LEU A 87 -1.52 -10.39 0.03
CA LEU A 87 -0.92 -11.71 0.21
C LEU A 87 0.60 -11.72 0.00
N THR A 88 1.09 -10.96 -0.98
CA THR A 88 2.53 -10.85 -1.26
C THR A 88 3.26 -10.17 -0.10
N TRP A 89 2.67 -9.09 0.45
CA TRP A 89 3.19 -8.44 1.64
C TRP A 89 3.07 -9.35 2.88
N PHE A 90 1.93 -10.01 3.07
CA PHE A 90 1.70 -10.90 4.21
C PHE A 90 2.67 -12.09 4.26
N ALA A 91 3.07 -12.62 3.10
CA ALA A 91 4.03 -13.71 3.00
C ALA A 91 5.45 -13.31 3.43
N ASP A 92 5.81 -12.04 3.27
CA ASP A 92 7.12 -11.50 3.64
C ASP A 92 6.97 -10.03 4.07
N PRO A 93 6.49 -9.79 5.30
CA PRO A 93 6.06 -8.47 5.74
C PRO A 93 7.25 -7.53 5.91
N PHE A 94 7.05 -6.29 5.50
CA PHE A 94 8.04 -5.22 5.58
C PHE A 94 7.40 -3.89 5.92
N TRP A 95 8.20 -2.97 6.43
CA TRP A 95 7.83 -1.59 6.76
C TRP A 95 8.86 -0.62 6.15
N PRO A 96 8.44 0.49 5.53
CA PRO A 96 9.31 1.50 4.90
C PRO A 96 10.25 2.25 5.85
#